data_AF-A0A7Y7XFB1-F1
#
_entry.id   AF-A0A7Y7XFB1-F1
#
_cell.length_a   1.000
_cell.length_b   1.000
_cell.length_c   1.000
_cell.angle_alpha   90.00
_cell.angle_beta   90.00
_cell.angle_gamma   90.00
#
_symmetry.space_group_name_H-M   'P 1'
#
loop_
_entity.id
_entity.type
_entity.pdbx_description
1 polymer ?
#
loop_
_entity_poly.entity_id
_entity_poly.type
_entity_poly.pdbx_seq_one_letter_code
_entity_poly.pdbx_strand_id
1 'polypeptide(L)'
;MVCISALGVGDSRGHGGFVFDRLFMPLLLRHAYKDKGRQEAAIRASSLDWVIARPGMLTNDSARGSFRAVTDLAGVNGGKIARADVARFVVEQLAADTWLKQTPVLLW
;
A
#
# COMPACT_ATOMS: atom_id res chain seq x y z
N MET A 1 -12.07 8.24 5.39
CA MET A 1 -10.90 7.74 6.15
C MET A 1 -9.85 7.24 5.18
N VAL A 2 -8.57 7.55 5.42
CA VAL A 2 -7.46 7.02 4.62
C VAL A 2 -6.51 6.27 5.56
N CYS A 3 -6.18 5.02 5.24
CA CYS A 3 -5.30 4.18 6.04
C CYS A 3 -4.07 3.74 5.23
N ILE A 4 -2.90 3.72 5.86
CA ILE A 4 -1.65 3.26 5.24
C ILE A 4 -1.36 1.82 5.68
N SER A 5 -1.33 0.90 4.71
CA SER A 5 -0.98 -0.51 4.86
C SER A 5 0.41 -0.77 4.23
N ALA A 6 0.55 -1.76 3.35
CA ALA A 6 1.78 -2.05 2.60
C ALA A 6 1.51 -2.95 1.38
N LEU A 7 2.34 -2.81 0.34
CA LEU A 7 2.46 -3.83 -0.72
C LEU A 7 2.89 -5.17 -0.11
N GLY A 8 2.17 -6.24 -0.43
CA GLY A 8 2.36 -7.56 0.17
C GLY A 8 1.29 -7.92 1.22
N VAL A 9 0.31 -7.05 1.46
CA VAL A 9 -0.86 -7.33 2.32
C VAL A 9 -2.08 -7.69 1.48
N GLY A 10 -2.94 -8.57 1.98
CA GLY A 10 -4.19 -8.94 1.33
C GLY A 10 -3.97 -9.58 -0.04
N ASP A 11 -4.69 -9.08 -1.04
CA ASP A 11 -4.62 -9.45 -2.46
C ASP A 11 -3.37 -8.91 -3.17
N SER A 12 -2.54 -8.07 -2.51
CA SER A 12 -1.23 -7.67 -3.04
C SER A 12 -0.07 -8.59 -2.62
N ARG A 13 -0.35 -9.69 -1.91
CA ARG A 13 0.66 -10.71 -1.57
C ARG A 13 1.33 -11.27 -2.83
N GLY A 14 2.63 -11.55 -2.76
CA GLY A 14 3.41 -12.10 -3.89
C GLY A 14 3.83 -11.08 -4.94
N HIS A 15 3.49 -9.80 -4.75
CA HIS A 15 3.85 -8.71 -5.65
C HIS A 15 4.97 -7.82 -5.08
N GLY A 16 5.64 -8.24 -4.00
CA GLY A 16 6.74 -7.48 -3.40
C GLY A 16 8.10 -7.74 -4.07
N GLY A 17 8.16 -8.73 -4.96
CA GLY A 17 9.36 -9.15 -5.67
C GLY A 17 10.10 -10.25 -4.92
N PHE A 18 10.93 -11.02 -5.64
CA PHE A 18 11.50 -12.28 -5.17
C PHE A 18 12.17 -12.19 -3.79
N VAL A 19 13.06 -11.21 -3.58
CA VAL A 19 13.81 -11.06 -2.33
C VAL A 19 12.86 -10.75 -1.17
N PHE A 20 11.90 -9.85 -1.38
CA PHE A 20 10.95 -9.50 -0.35
C PHE A 20 10.04 -10.68 0.01
N ASP A 21 9.40 -11.29 -1.00
CA ASP A 21 8.40 -12.34 -0.81
C ASP A 21 9.01 -13.64 -0.28
N ARG A 22 10.23 -14.00 -0.71
CA ARG A 22 10.83 -15.30 -0.34
C ARG A 22 11.76 -15.23 0.88
N LEU A 23 12.35 -14.08 1.17
CA LEU A 23 13.31 -13.92 2.26
C LEU A 23 12.74 -13.08 3.40
N PHE A 24 12.46 -11.80 3.17
CA PHE A 24 12.08 -10.88 4.25
C PHE A 24 10.69 -11.18 4.82
N MET A 25 9.71 -11.48 3.96
CA MET A 25 8.34 -11.78 4.37
C MET A 25 8.25 -12.95 5.37
N PRO A 26 8.73 -14.17 5.05
CA PRO A 26 8.59 -15.31 5.96
C PRO A 26 9.47 -15.20 7.22
N LEU A 27 10.66 -14.60 7.12
CA LEU A 27 11.64 -14.57 8.20
C LEU A 27 11.38 -13.46 9.22
N LEU A 28 11.06 -12.25 8.76
CA LEU A 28 11.03 -11.06 9.62
C LEU A 28 9.65 -10.42 9.70
N LEU A 29 8.89 -10.42 8.61
CA LEU A 29 7.72 -9.54 8.47
C LEU A 29 6.37 -10.24 8.62
N ARG A 30 6.33 -11.58 8.68
CA ARG A 30 5.09 -12.39 8.65
C ARG A 30 4.02 -11.93 9.64
N HIS A 31 4.41 -11.60 10.87
CA HIS A 31 3.44 -11.24 11.91
C HIS A 31 2.91 -9.82 11.71
N ALA A 32 3.78 -8.87 11.37
CA ALA A 32 3.38 -7.50 11.07
C ALA A 32 2.45 -7.44 9.83
N TYR A 33 2.73 -8.23 8.80
CA TYR A 33 1.87 -8.28 7.60
C TYR A 33 0.57 -9.03 7.83
N LYS A 34 0.57 -10.05 8.70
CA LYS A 34 -0.67 -10.68 9.17
C LYS A 34 -1.52 -9.68 9.95
N ASP A 35 -0.91 -8.86 10.79
CA ASP A 35 -1.59 -7.81 11.55
C ASP A 35 -2.19 -6.74 10.63
N LYS A 36 -1.43 -6.24 9.66
CA LYS A 36 -1.95 -5.35 8.62
C LYS A 36 -3.14 -5.97 7.88
N GLY A 37 -3.08 -7.27 7.57
CA GLY A 37 -4.23 -7.96 6.97
C GLY A 37 -5.50 -7.93 7.84
N ARG A 38 -5.35 -8.03 9.17
CA ARG A 38 -6.48 -7.88 10.11
C ARG A 38 -7.00 -6.44 10.16
N GLN A 39 -6.09 -5.46 10.14
CA GLN A 39 -6.45 -4.04 10.06
C GLN A 39 -7.27 -3.75 8.79
N GLU A 40 -6.80 -4.22 7.62
CA GLU A 40 -7.52 -4.05 6.37
C GLU A 40 -8.91 -4.70 6.41
N ALA A 41 -9.01 -5.93 6.94
CA ALA A 41 -10.29 -6.61 7.08
C ALA A 41 -11.27 -5.84 7.98
N ALA A 42 -10.81 -5.34 9.12
CA ALA A 42 -11.63 -4.55 10.04
C ALA A 42 -12.12 -3.24 9.40
N ILE A 43 -11.24 -2.53 8.68
CA ILE A 43 -11.60 -1.32 7.94
C ILE A 43 -12.64 -1.62 6.87
N ARG A 44 -12.41 -2.67 6.07
CA ARG A 44 -13.32 -3.08 4.98
C ARG A 44 -14.71 -3.44 5.47
N ALA A 45 -14.82 -4.03 6.66
CA ALA A 45 -16.08 -4.41 7.29
C ALA A 45 -16.82 -3.23 7.97
N SER A 46 -16.16 -2.09 8.14
CA SER A 46 -16.78 -0.91 8.77
C SER A 46 -17.73 -0.17 7.82
N SER A 47 -18.60 0.67 8.38
CA SER A 47 -19.47 1.57 7.62
C SER A 47 -18.76 2.82 7.09
N LEU A 48 -17.48 3.03 7.42
CA LEU A 48 -16.73 4.24 7.04
C LEU A 48 -16.43 4.26 5.54
N ASP A 49 -16.48 5.44 4.92
CA ASP A 49 -15.83 5.65 3.63
C ASP A 49 -14.32 5.54 3.80
N TRP A 50 -13.70 4.58 3.09
CA TRP A 50 -12.32 4.21 3.32
C TRP A 50 -11.53 4.11 2.01
N VAL A 51 -10.24 4.44 2.12
CA VAL A 51 -9.18 4.12 1.15
C VAL A 51 -8.03 3.48 1.91
N ILE A 52 -7.46 2.39 1.40
CA ILE A 52 -6.30 1.73 2.00
C ILE A 52 -5.11 1.84 1.03
N ALA A 53 -4.21 2.78 1.30
CA ALA A 53 -2.98 2.93 0.52
C ALA A 53 -1.98 1.81 0.87
N ARG A 54 -1.46 1.10 -0.14
CA ARG A 54 -0.44 0.06 0.00
C ARG A 54 0.86 0.52 -0.65
N PRO A 55 1.67 1.37 0.01
CA PRO A 55 2.93 1.80 -0.56
C PRO A 55 3.87 0.61 -0.78
N GLY A 56 4.69 0.71 -1.84
CA GLY A 56 5.90 -0.09 -1.99
C GLY A 56 6.94 0.23 -0.91
N MET A 57 8.20 -0.09 -1.17
CA MET A 57 9.27 0.18 -0.20
C MET A 57 9.43 1.69 0.03
N LEU A 58 9.14 2.13 1.27
CA LEU A 58 9.22 3.52 1.67
C LEU A 58 10.66 4.03 1.72
N THR A 59 10.94 5.13 1.02
CA THR A 59 12.22 5.83 1.08
C THR A 59 12.08 7.21 1.73
N ASN A 60 13.22 7.82 2.07
CA ASN A 60 13.32 9.21 2.54
C ASN A 60 13.87 10.13 1.44
N ASP A 61 13.80 9.71 0.17
CA ASP A 61 14.19 10.57 -0.94
C ASP A 61 13.21 11.75 -1.05
N SER A 62 13.62 12.80 -1.76
CA SER A 62 12.71 13.89 -2.12
C SER A 62 11.49 13.37 -2.89
N ALA A 63 10.34 14.01 -2.68
CA ALA A 63 9.14 13.76 -3.47
C ALA A 63 9.46 13.90 -4.96
N ARG A 64 9.04 12.92 -5.77
CA ARG A 64 9.14 13.04 -7.23
C ARG A 64 7.95 13.79 -7.80
N GLY A 65 6.85 13.90 -7.04
CA GLY A 65 5.64 14.58 -7.47
C GLY A 65 4.82 13.82 -8.52
N SER A 66 5.35 12.70 -9.03
CA SER A 66 4.64 11.73 -9.85
C SER A 66 4.84 10.33 -9.25
N PHE A 67 3.75 9.58 -9.17
CA PHE A 67 3.72 8.19 -8.74
C PHE A 67 2.52 7.51 -9.40
N ARG A 68 2.54 6.18 -9.41
CA ARG A 68 1.45 5.33 -9.88
C ARG A 68 0.65 4.86 -8.67
N ALA A 69 -0.67 4.94 -8.78
CA ALA A 69 -1.63 4.27 -7.90
C ALA A 69 -2.35 3.21 -8.75
N VAL A 70 -2.24 1.94 -8.38
CA VAL A 70 -2.75 0.82 -9.18
C VAL A 70 -3.49 -0.22 -8.33
N THR A 71 -4.57 -0.77 -8.87
CA THR A 71 -5.30 -1.92 -8.30
C THR A 71 -5.10 -3.18 -9.13
N ASP A 72 -4.88 -3.03 -10.44
CA ASP A 72 -4.33 -4.10 -11.27
C ASP A 72 -2.83 -4.23 -11.01
N LEU A 73 -2.43 -5.40 -10.51
CA LEU A 73 -1.06 -5.69 -10.12
C LEU A 73 -0.31 -6.47 -11.21
N ALA A 74 -0.88 -6.63 -12.40
CA ALA A 74 -0.18 -7.20 -13.54
C ALA A 74 1.15 -6.45 -13.79
N GLY A 75 2.26 -7.19 -13.71
CA GLY A 75 3.61 -6.64 -13.88
C GLY A 75 4.17 -5.91 -12.65
N VAL A 76 3.45 -5.79 -11.55
CA VAL A 76 3.96 -5.22 -10.29
C VAL A 76 4.82 -6.25 -9.56
N ASN A 77 6.12 -5.97 -9.43
CA ASN A 77 7.10 -6.83 -8.77
C ASN A 77 7.99 -5.99 -7.85
N GLY A 78 7.43 -5.59 -6.72
CA GLY A 78 8.03 -4.61 -5.82
C GLY A 78 7.90 -3.19 -6.36
N GLY A 79 8.67 -2.29 -5.78
CA GLY A 79 8.64 -0.87 -6.11
C GLY A 79 9.08 -0.03 -4.93
N LYS A 80 9.44 1.23 -5.18
CA LYS A 80 9.78 2.20 -4.14
C LYS A 80 8.87 3.40 -4.24
N ILE A 81 8.71 4.10 -3.14
CA ILE A 81 8.05 5.40 -3.11
C ILE A 81 8.55 6.21 -1.91
N ALA A 82 8.71 7.52 -2.06
CA ALA A 82 9.05 8.39 -0.94
C ALA A 82 7.86 8.55 0.00
N ARG A 83 8.15 8.66 1.31
CA ARG A 83 7.13 9.02 2.32
C ARG A 83 6.38 10.32 1.97
N ALA A 84 7.07 11.27 1.35
CA ALA A 84 6.47 12.54 0.94
C ALA A 84 5.41 12.37 -0.16
N ASP A 85 5.64 11.51 -1.17
CA ASP A 85 4.64 11.23 -2.20
C ASP A 85 3.44 10.44 -1.64
N VAL A 86 3.67 9.52 -0.69
CA VAL A 86 2.58 8.83 0.03
C VAL A 86 1.75 9.82 0.86
N ALA A 87 2.40 10.75 1.57
CA ALA A 87 1.69 11.77 2.34
C ALA A 87 0.83 12.66 1.44
N ARG A 88 1.36 13.04 0.26
CA ARG A 88 0.60 13.76 -0.76
C ARG A 88 -0.64 12.98 -1.19
N PHE A 89 -0.51 11.70 -1.55
CA PHE A 89 -1.67 10.85 -1.90
C PHE A 89 -2.72 10.85 -0.77
N VAL A 90 -2.28 10.68 0.48
CA VAL A 90 -3.20 10.62 1.64
C VAL A 90 -4.00 11.92 1.78
N VAL A 91 -3.35 13.08 1.63
CA VAL A 91 -4.01 14.39 1.69
C VAL A 91 -4.97 14.58 0.52
N GLU A 92 -4.58 14.19 -0.70
CA GLU A 92 -5.44 14.26 -1.89
C GLU A 92 -6.74 13.45 -1.71
N GLN A 93 -6.67 12.28 -1.08
CA GLN A 93 -7.84 11.43 -0.82
C GLN A 93 -8.77 11.96 0.29
N LEU A 94 -8.44 13.08 0.95
CA LEU A 94 -9.37 13.76 1.85
C LEU A 94 -10.36 14.65 1.09
N ALA A 95 -10.05 14.99 -0.17
CA ALA A 95 -10.84 15.88 -1.00
C ALA A 95 -11.39 15.21 -2.27
N ALA A 96 -11.03 13.95 -2.53
CA ALA A 96 -11.42 13.21 -3.72
C ALA A 96 -11.79 11.77 -3.41
N ASP A 97 -12.83 11.26 -4.06
CA ASP A 97 -13.34 9.90 -3.89
C ASP A 97 -12.83 8.91 -4.95
N THR A 98 -11.80 9.29 -5.72
CA THR A 98 -11.26 8.49 -6.83
C THR A 98 -10.91 7.05 -6.43
N TRP A 99 -10.42 6.86 -5.21
CA TRP A 99 -10.01 5.55 -4.68
C TRP A 99 -10.96 5.02 -3.59
N LEU A 100 -12.17 5.56 -3.50
CA LEU A 100 -13.15 5.17 -2.50
C LEU A 100 -13.43 3.66 -2.56
N LYS A 101 -13.32 3.01 -1.40
CA LYS A 101 -13.43 1.55 -1.19
C LYS A 101 -12.42 0.73 -1.99
N GLN A 102 -11.25 1.29 -2.30
CA GLN A 102 -10.16 0.61 -3.00
C GLN A 102 -8.88 0.52 -2.16
N THR A 103 -8.00 -0.39 -2.59
CA THR A 103 -6.73 -0.67 -1.91
C THR A 103 -5.52 -0.46 -2.85
N PRO A 104 -5.31 0.75 -3.39
CA PRO A 104 -4.29 0.99 -4.41
C PRO A 104 -2.87 0.77 -3.88
N VAL A 105 -2.02 0.15 -4.70
CA VAL A 105 -0.58 0.11 -4.48
C VAL A 105 0.04 1.40 -4.99
N LEU A 106 0.89 2.01 -4.16
CA LEU A 106 1.60 3.26 -4.49
C LEU A 106 3.08 2.97 -4.75
N LEU A 107 3.55 3.30 -5.94
CA LEU A 107 4.94 3.10 -6.37
C LEU A 107 5.31 4.13 -7.44
N TRP A 108 6.59 4.43 -7.61
CA TRP A 108 7.06 5.19 -8.77
C TRP A 108 7.08 4.35 -10.04
#